data_AF-A0A1I4HX67-F1
#
_entry.id   AF-A0A1I4HX67-F1
#
_cell.length_a   1.000
_cell.length_b   1.000
_cell.length_c   1.000
_cell.angle_alpha   90.00
_cell.angle_beta   90.00
_cell.angle_gamma   90.00
#
_symmetry.space_group_name_H-M   'P 1'
#
loop_
_entity.id
_entity.type
_entity.pdbx_description
1 polymer ?
#
loop_
_entity_poly.entity_id
_entity_poly.type
_entity_poly.pdbx_seq_one_letter_code
_entity_poly.pdbx_strand_id
1 'polypeptide(L)'
;MKRTIQILLIFFTAFLGLMLHSEHASAAELSNTNFVDSLKFSTTQLTQGQTTSVRVEFSSKDNLKVKAGDTITFTLPAELQGMTENDGSPRKISLGELGEALIYKDRVIATFNEKVNQLEHVKGYFNFGLQATRTKNPNDTSIKTNLSTTATAQEITIHGDPGNTGEIGTLPFFWKSGDMLGEKGKVRWFVNANMTKEELSSDIILTDTHGLGQNLMHNHFA
;
A
#
# COMPACT_ATOMS: atom_id res chain seq x y z
N MET A 1 -14.40 10.16 -67.52
CA MET A 1 -13.85 9.01 -66.77
C MET A 1 -12.73 9.37 -65.79
N LYS A 2 -11.70 10.15 -66.16
CA LYS A 2 -10.57 10.45 -65.23
C LYS A 2 -10.95 11.26 -63.97
N ARG A 3 -11.83 12.26 -64.11
CA ARG A 3 -12.29 13.10 -62.97
C ARG A 3 -13.21 12.36 -61.98
N THR A 4 -14.05 11.45 -62.45
CA THR A 4 -14.95 10.65 -61.58
C THR A 4 -14.19 9.62 -60.76
N ILE A 5 -13.12 9.02 -61.31
CA ILE A 5 -12.24 8.09 -60.59
C ILE A 5 -11.42 8.82 -59.51
N GLN A 6 -10.94 10.04 -59.79
CA GLN A 6 -10.21 10.85 -58.80
C GLN A 6 -11.09 11.27 -57.62
N ILE A 7 -12.35 11.64 -57.87
CA ILE A 7 -13.29 11.99 -56.79
C ILE A 7 -13.59 10.76 -55.92
N LEU A 8 -13.78 9.58 -56.53
CA LEU A 8 -14.03 8.33 -55.81
C LEU A 8 -12.84 7.94 -54.92
N LEU A 9 -11.60 8.14 -55.40
CA LEU A 9 -10.39 7.85 -54.63
C LEU A 9 -10.24 8.74 -53.39
N ILE A 10 -10.58 10.04 -53.52
CA ILE A 10 -10.51 11.01 -52.41
C ILE A 10 -11.53 10.67 -51.32
N PHE A 11 -12.76 10.30 -51.71
CA PHE A 11 -13.78 9.83 -50.76
C PHE A 11 -13.36 8.52 -50.08
N PHE A 12 -12.73 7.59 -50.80
CA PHE A 12 -12.24 6.32 -50.22
C PHE A 12 -11.12 6.55 -49.19
N THR A 13 -10.20 7.48 -49.45
CA THR A 13 -9.13 7.83 -48.49
C THR A 13 -9.65 8.59 -47.27
N ALA A 14 -10.65 9.47 -47.44
CA ALA A 14 -11.29 10.17 -46.32
C ALA A 14 -12.10 9.21 -45.44
N PHE A 15 -12.73 8.19 -46.04
CA PHE A 15 -13.46 7.15 -45.32
C PHE A 15 -12.53 6.18 -44.57
N LEU A 16 -11.36 5.84 -45.12
CA LEU A 16 -10.34 5.06 -44.40
C LEU A 16 -9.74 5.85 -43.23
N GLY A 17 -9.53 7.16 -43.38
CA GLY A 17 -9.03 8.02 -42.30
C GLY A 17 -9.99 8.12 -41.11
N LEU A 18 -11.31 8.02 -41.35
CA LEU A 18 -12.34 7.92 -40.31
C LEU A 18 -12.43 6.53 -39.66
N MET A 19 -11.86 5.49 -40.26
CA MET A 19 -11.83 4.14 -39.66
C MET A 19 -10.61 3.90 -38.76
N LEU A 20 -9.62 4.79 -38.80
CA LEU A 20 -8.52 4.83 -37.83
C LEU A 20 -8.97 5.61 -36.58
N HIS A 21 -10.04 5.14 -35.94
CA HIS A 21 -10.27 5.50 -34.55
C HIS A 21 -9.13 4.85 -33.76
N SER A 22 -8.21 5.65 -33.24
CA SER A 22 -7.44 5.20 -32.08
C SER A 22 -8.46 4.80 -31.04
N GLU A 23 -8.58 3.50 -30.73
CA GLU A 23 -9.27 3.08 -29.53
C GLU A 23 -8.54 3.75 -28.37
N HIS A 24 -9.03 4.92 -27.95
CA HIS A 24 -8.77 5.42 -26.62
C HIS A 24 -9.47 4.41 -25.69
N ALA A 25 -8.76 3.33 -25.37
CA ALA A 25 -9.17 2.42 -24.34
C ALA A 25 -9.25 3.26 -23.06
N SER A 26 -10.47 3.62 -22.67
CA SER A 26 -10.71 4.27 -21.39
C SER A 26 -10.26 3.30 -20.32
N ALA A 27 -9.31 3.72 -19.48
CA ALA A 27 -8.97 3.01 -18.26
C ALA A 27 -10.23 2.81 -17.41
N ALA A 28 -10.48 1.58 -16.98
CA ALA A 28 -11.60 1.22 -16.13
C ALA A 28 -11.18 1.13 -14.65
N GLU A 29 -12.07 1.52 -13.75
CA GLU A 29 -11.92 1.27 -12.31
C GLU A 29 -12.56 -0.08 -11.95
N LEU A 30 -11.74 -1.00 -11.45
CA LEU A 30 -12.09 -2.40 -11.22
C LEU A 30 -12.49 -2.70 -9.76
N SER A 31 -12.29 -1.78 -8.81
CA SER A 31 -12.58 -1.99 -7.37
C SER A 31 -14.04 -2.39 -7.09
N ASN A 32 -14.98 -1.88 -7.87
CA ASN A 32 -16.42 -2.14 -7.75
C ASN A 32 -16.90 -3.34 -8.58
N THR A 33 -15.99 -4.09 -9.19
CA THR A 33 -16.29 -5.32 -9.93
C THR A 33 -15.95 -6.55 -9.07
N ASN A 34 -16.17 -7.76 -9.59
CA ASN A 34 -15.75 -9.00 -8.94
C ASN A 34 -14.27 -9.38 -9.21
N PHE A 35 -13.46 -8.42 -9.67
CA PHE A 35 -12.05 -8.62 -9.97
C PHE A 35 -11.18 -8.78 -8.72
N VAL A 36 -11.53 -8.08 -7.63
CA VAL A 36 -10.87 -8.24 -6.33
C VAL A 36 -11.46 -9.48 -5.65
N ASP A 37 -10.65 -10.52 -5.49
CA ASP A 37 -11.07 -11.79 -4.89
C ASP A 37 -11.15 -11.69 -3.37
N SER A 38 -10.10 -11.13 -2.78
CA SER A 38 -9.99 -11.04 -1.34
C SER A 38 -9.10 -9.89 -0.89
N LEU A 39 -9.41 -9.43 0.31
CA LEU A 39 -8.60 -8.53 1.11
C LEU A 39 -8.33 -9.23 2.43
N LYS A 40 -7.09 -9.24 2.91
CA LYS A 40 -6.75 -9.83 4.21
C LYS A 40 -5.76 -8.96 4.96
N PHE A 41 -6.14 -8.51 6.15
CA PHE A 41 -5.24 -7.82 7.06
C PHE A 41 -4.39 -8.86 7.80
N SER A 42 -3.10 -8.58 8.01
CA SER A 42 -2.20 -9.46 8.77
C SER A 42 -2.56 -9.49 10.25
N THR A 43 -3.06 -8.37 10.77
CA THR A 43 -3.69 -8.27 12.09
C THR A 43 -4.83 -7.25 12.02
N THR A 44 -5.90 -7.53 12.75
CA THR A 44 -7.09 -6.67 12.90
C THR A 44 -7.22 -6.04 14.29
N GLN A 45 -6.34 -6.42 15.22
CA GLN A 45 -6.23 -5.80 16.55
C GLN A 45 -4.98 -4.93 16.54
N LEU A 46 -5.17 -3.62 16.65
CA LEU A 46 -4.14 -2.60 16.49
C LEU A 46 -4.11 -1.69 17.70
N THR A 47 -2.93 -1.17 18.03
CA THR A 47 -2.78 0.01 18.87
C THR A 47 -2.55 1.24 18.00
N GLN A 48 -2.82 2.43 18.51
CA GLN A 48 -2.62 3.66 17.75
C GLN A 48 -1.16 3.82 17.29
N GLY A 49 -0.96 3.99 15.99
CA GLY A 49 0.36 4.06 15.37
C GLY A 49 1.00 2.71 15.03
N GLN A 50 0.36 1.58 15.35
CA GLN A 50 0.81 0.26 14.91
C GLN A 50 0.58 0.07 13.41
N THR A 51 1.51 -0.63 12.76
CA THR A 51 1.41 -0.99 11.35
C THR A 51 0.76 -2.36 11.14
N THR A 52 0.02 -2.51 10.05
CA THR A 52 -0.52 -3.79 9.55
C THR A 52 -0.28 -3.90 8.05
N SER A 53 -0.25 -5.12 7.50
CA SER A 53 -0.16 -5.36 6.07
C SER A 53 -1.52 -5.81 5.54
N VAL A 54 -1.89 -5.33 4.36
CA VAL A 54 -3.05 -5.82 3.61
C VAL A 54 -2.55 -6.65 2.44
N ARG A 55 -3.01 -7.89 2.33
CA ARG A 55 -2.85 -8.73 1.13
C ARG A 55 -4.10 -8.58 0.27
N VAL A 56 -3.91 -8.24 -1.00
CA VAL A 56 -4.96 -8.18 -2.01
C VAL A 56 -4.72 -9.32 -2.99
N GLU A 57 -5.76 -10.12 -3.24
CA GLU A 57 -5.76 -11.11 -4.32
C GLU A 57 -6.80 -10.71 -5.36
N PHE A 58 -6.46 -10.88 -6.64
CA PHE A 58 -7.31 -10.46 -7.75
C PHE A 58 -7.22 -11.45 -8.92
N SER A 59 -8.32 -11.58 -9.64
CA SER A 59 -8.39 -12.40 -10.85
C SER A 59 -9.45 -11.91 -11.83
N SER A 60 -9.12 -11.99 -13.11
CA SER A 60 -10.07 -11.81 -14.21
C SER A 60 -11.12 -12.90 -14.12
N LYS A 61 -12.38 -12.53 -14.25
CA LYS A 61 -13.48 -13.47 -14.47
C LYS A 61 -13.74 -13.57 -15.97
N ASP A 62 -14.40 -14.63 -16.42
CA ASP A 62 -14.50 -14.99 -17.85
C ASP A 62 -14.97 -13.85 -18.78
N ASN A 63 -15.74 -12.90 -18.25
CA ASN A 63 -16.29 -11.77 -19.01
C ASN A 63 -15.53 -10.45 -18.83
N LEU A 64 -14.43 -10.43 -18.07
CA LEU A 64 -13.66 -9.23 -17.75
C LEU A 64 -12.27 -9.29 -18.37
N LYS A 65 -12.06 -8.51 -19.43
CA LYS A 65 -10.74 -8.31 -20.03
C LYS A 65 -10.07 -7.07 -19.43
N VAL A 66 -9.01 -7.28 -18.66
CA VAL A 66 -8.18 -6.20 -18.10
C VAL A 66 -7.33 -5.58 -19.20
N LYS A 67 -7.25 -4.25 -19.22
CA LYS A 67 -6.47 -3.48 -20.18
C LYS A 67 -5.41 -2.64 -19.47
N ALA A 68 -4.37 -2.28 -20.21
CA ALA A 68 -3.39 -1.33 -19.74
C ALA A 68 -4.07 0.00 -19.36
N GLY A 69 -3.71 0.53 -18.20
CA GLY A 69 -4.31 1.72 -17.63
C GLY A 69 -5.46 1.44 -16.66
N ASP A 70 -6.09 0.26 -16.70
CA ASP A 70 -7.12 -0.11 -15.71
C ASP A 70 -6.57 -0.04 -14.29
N THR A 71 -7.42 0.34 -13.35
CA THR A 71 -7.05 0.56 -11.95
C THR A 71 -7.85 -0.28 -10.96
N ILE A 72 -7.26 -0.51 -9.79
CA ILE A 72 -8.01 -0.83 -8.57
C ILE A 72 -7.71 0.26 -7.55
N THR A 73 -8.72 1.03 -7.17
CA THR A 73 -8.62 2.04 -6.12
C THR A 73 -9.18 1.52 -4.80
N PHE A 74 -8.36 1.58 -3.75
CA PHE A 74 -8.74 1.30 -2.37
C PHE A 74 -8.83 2.60 -1.60
N THR A 75 -9.98 2.91 -1.03
CA THR A 75 -10.16 4.10 -0.17
C THR A 75 -9.92 3.70 1.27
N LEU A 76 -9.04 4.43 1.96
CA LEU A 76 -8.71 4.16 3.35
C LEU A 76 -9.65 4.94 4.29
N PRO A 77 -10.22 4.29 5.31
CA PRO A 77 -10.97 5.00 6.35
C PRO A 77 -10.03 5.88 7.18
N ALA A 78 -10.52 6.96 7.80
CA ALA A 78 -9.67 7.96 8.48
C ALA A 78 -8.81 7.38 9.63
N GLU A 79 -9.24 6.26 10.20
CA GLU A 79 -8.55 5.52 11.25
C GLU A 79 -7.33 4.75 10.75
N LEU A 80 -7.16 4.59 9.43
CA LEU A 80 -6.02 3.94 8.80
C LEU A 80 -5.37 4.87 7.79
N GLN A 81 -4.05 4.93 7.81
CA GLN A 81 -3.27 5.69 6.84
C GLN A 81 -2.32 4.78 6.05
N GLY A 82 -2.19 5.04 4.75
CA GLY A 82 -1.22 4.34 3.92
C GLY A 82 0.21 4.72 4.26
N MET A 83 1.13 3.74 4.21
CA MET A 83 2.55 3.97 4.44
C MET A 83 3.21 4.61 3.22
N THR A 84 3.30 5.95 3.22
CA THR A 84 3.96 6.75 2.18
C THR A 84 5.48 6.77 2.34
N GLU A 85 6.20 7.46 1.46
CA GLU A 85 7.61 7.81 1.70
C GLU A 85 7.73 8.90 2.79
N ASN A 86 8.94 9.09 3.32
CA ASN A 86 9.21 10.02 4.43
C ASN A 86 8.93 11.49 4.08
N ASP A 87 9.06 11.86 2.80
CA ASP A 87 8.74 13.19 2.28
C ASP A 87 7.23 13.39 2.03
N GLY A 88 6.41 12.38 2.31
CA GLY A 88 4.98 12.36 2.09
C GLY A 88 4.57 11.98 0.66
N SER A 89 5.52 11.72 -0.25
CA SER A 89 5.21 11.25 -1.60
C SER A 89 4.66 9.82 -1.61
N PRO A 90 3.87 9.43 -2.62
CA PRO A 90 3.26 8.10 -2.66
C PRO A 90 4.31 7.00 -2.75
N ARG A 91 4.18 5.97 -1.92
CA ARG A 91 5.09 4.81 -1.96
C ARG A 91 4.70 3.90 -3.11
N LYS A 92 5.67 3.57 -3.96
CA LYS A 92 5.49 2.66 -5.11
C LYS A 92 5.79 1.21 -4.74
N ILE A 93 4.88 0.29 -5.08
CA ILE A 93 5.07 -1.17 -4.97
C ILE A 93 4.79 -1.84 -6.34
N SER A 94 5.42 -2.98 -6.59
CA SER A 94 5.26 -3.74 -7.84
C SER A 94 4.13 -4.76 -7.71
N LEU A 95 3.33 -4.92 -8.78
CA LEU A 95 2.39 -6.03 -8.96
C LEU A 95 3.05 -7.17 -9.77
N GLY A 96 4.36 -7.38 -9.59
CA GLY A 96 5.17 -8.21 -10.49
C GLY A 96 5.30 -7.56 -11.86
N GLU A 97 5.09 -8.34 -12.92
CA GLU A 97 5.13 -7.86 -14.30
C GLU A 97 3.85 -7.14 -14.75
N LEU A 98 2.78 -7.22 -13.96
CA LEU A 98 1.44 -6.76 -14.35
C LEU A 98 1.23 -5.25 -14.20
N GLY A 99 2.04 -4.56 -13.38
CA GLY A 99 1.85 -3.15 -13.09
C GLY A 99 2.51 -2.68 -11.80
N GLU A 100 2.03 -1.54 -11.30
CA GLU A 100 2.49 -0.93 -10.05
C GLU A 100 1.33 -0.37 -9.22
N ALA A 101 1.54 -0.24 -7.92
CA ALA A 101 0.61 0.41 -7.01
C ALA A 101 1.27 1.58 -6.29
N LEU A 102 0.52 2.68 -6.17
CA LEU A 102 0.91 3.87 -5.44
C LEU A 102 0.09 3.97 -4.15
N ILE A 103 0.79 4.08 -3.03
CA ILE A 103 0.21 4.16 -1.69
C ILE A 103 0.25 5.62 -1.24
N TYR A 104 -0.92 6.23 -1.11
CA TYR A 104 -1.14 7.56 -0.53
C TYR A 104 -1.61 7.40 0.92
N LYS A 105 -1.70 8.51 1.66
CA LYS A 105 -2.22 8.47 3.03
C LYS A 105 -3.67 8.02 3.11
N ASP A 106 -4.49 8.41 2.15
CA ASP A 106 -5.95 8.24 2.12
C ASP A 106 -6.43 7.17 1.14
N ARG A 107 -5.55 6.68 0.26
CA ARG A 107 -5.90 5.67 -0.76
C ARG A 107 -4.71 4.88 -1.27
N VAL A 108 -5.00 3.76 -1.91
CA VAL A 108 -4.03 2.99 -2.71
C VAL A 108 -4.59 2.83 -4.12
N ILE A 109 -3.76 3.07 -5.14
CA ILE A 109 -4.16 2.92 -6.55
C ILE A 109 -3.21 1.93 -7.20
N ALA A 110 -3.71 0.76 -7.57
CA ALA A 110 -3.01 -0.19 -8.43
C ALA A 110 -3.35 0.11 -9.89
N THR A 111 -2.35 0.15 -10.78
CA THR A 111 -2.52 0.40 -12.21
C THR A 111 -1.84 -0.70 -13.02
N PHE A 112 -2.59 -1.28 -13.96
CA PHE A 112 -2.09 -2.34 -14.84
C PHE A 112 -1.36 -1.77 -16.06
N ASN A 113 -0.28 -2.44 -16.49
CA ASN A 113 0.56 -2.01 -17.62
C ASN A 113 0.25 -2.80 -18.91
N GLU A 114 0.98 -2.54 -19.99
CA GLU A 114 0.77 -3.18 -21.30
C GLU A 114 0.83 -4.71 -21.30
N LYS A 115 1.47 -5.35 -20.31
CA LYS A 115 1.57 -6.82 -20.22
C LYS A 115 0.19 -7.47 -20.10
N VAL A 116 -0.76 -6.83 -19.42
CA VAL A 116 -2.10 -7.43 -19.25
C VAL A 116 -2.87 -7.57 -20.56
N ASN A 117 -2.58 -6.74 -21.57
CA ASN A 117 -3.27 -6.79 -22.86
C ASN A 117 -3.05 -8.12 -23.60
N GLN A 118 -1.96 -8.82 -23.29
CA GLN A 118 -1.57 -10.09 -23.91
C GLN A 118 -2.04 -11.31 -23.11
N LEU A 119 -2.66 -11.10 -21.95
CA LEU A 119 -3.10 -12.16 -21.06
C LEU A 119 -4.61 -12.35 -21.16
N GLU A 120 -5.05 -13.59 -21.34
CA GLU A 120 -6.48 -13.93 -21.31
C GLU A 120 -7.03 -13.96 -19.87
N HIS A 121 -6.21 -14.42 -18.92
CA HIS A 121 -6.59 -14.53 -17.52
C HIS A 121 -5.55 -13.84 -16.62
N VAL A 122 -5.77 -12.55 -16.33
CA VAL A 122 -4.92 -11.82 -15.38
C VAL A 122 -5.29 -12.25 -13.97
N LYS A 123 -4.30 -12.73 -13.20
CA LYS A 123 -4.45 -13.04 -11.79
C LYS A 123 -3.16 -12.70 -11.04
N GLY A 124 -3.28 -12.36 -9.77
CA GLY A 124 -2.12 -12.07 -8.95
C GLY A 124 -2.47 -11.65 -7.54
N TYR A 125 -1.44 -11.22 -6.82
CA TYR A 125 -1.60 -10.61 -5.51
C TYR A 125 -0.53 -9.55 -5.30
N PHE A 126 -0.80 -8.61 -4.41
CA PHE A 126 0.20 -7.70 -3.88
C PHE A 126 -0.10 -7.39 -2.42
N ASN A 127 0.88 -6.80 -1.73
CA ASN A 127 0.75 -6.41 -0.34
C ASN A 127 1.11 -4.93 -0.18
N PHE A 128 0.41 -4.22 0.69
CA PHE A 128 0.77 -2.87 1.09
C PHE A 128 0.61 -2.68 2.60
N GLY A 129 1.42 -1.78 3.15
CA GLY A 129 1.41 -1.44 4.57
C GLY A 129 0.45 -0.30 4.87
N LEU A 130 -0.26 -0.43 5.99
CA LEU A 130 -1.08 0.59 6.62
C LEU A 130 -0.59 0.86 8.04
N GLN A 131 -0.93 2.02 8.58
CA GLN A 131 -0.72 2.37 9.98
C GLN A 131 -2.04 2.83 10.59
N ALA A 132 -2.34 2.40 11.82
CA ALA A 132 -3.44 2.96 12.59
C ALA A 132 -3.14 4.44 12.92
N THR A 133 -4.07 5.33 12.59
CA THR A 133 -3.94 6.77 12.85
C THR A 133 -3.81 7.03 14.35
N ARG A 134 -2.88 7.90 14.73
CA ARG A 134 -2.70 8.34 16.12
C ARG A 134 -3.66 9.48 16.42
N THR A 135 -4.71 9.22 17.20
CA THR A 135 -5.74 10.21 17.58
C THR A 135 -5.67 10.62 19.04
N LYS A 136 -4.91 9.89 19.87
CA LYS A 136 -4.90 9.96 21.34
C LYS A 136 -6.29 9.73 21.96
N ASN A 137 -7.16 9.02 21.25
CA ASN A 137 -8.44 8.61 21.79
C ASN A 137 -8.20 7.59 22.91
N PRO A 138 -8.70 7.79 24.14
CA PRO A 138 -8.54 6.81 25.22
C PRO A 138 -9.40 5.57 25.05
N ASN A 139 -10.40 5.60 24.17
CA ASN A 139 -11.33 4.49 23.95
C ASN A 139 -11.02 3.74 22.66
N ASP A 140 -11.34 2.45 22.67
CA ASP A 140 -11.27 1.59 21.49
C ASP A 140 -12.18 2.11 20.36
N THR A 141 -11.70 1.98 19.14
CA THR A 141 -12.43 2.32 17.91
C THR A 141 -12.50 1.09 17.01
N SER A 142 -13.71 0.63 16.71
CA SER A 142 -13.93 -0.46 15.74
C SER A 142 -14.43 0.10 14.42
N ILE A 143 -13.80 -0.32 13.33
CA ILE A 143 -14.21 -0.01 11.96
C ILE A 143 -14.48 -1.31 11.19
N LYS A 144 -15.49 -1.30 10.33
CA LYS A 144 -15.76 -2.39 9.39
C LYS A 144 -15.51 -1.88 7.97
N THR A 145 -14.53 -2.45 7.28
CA THR A 145 -14.11 -1.95 5.97
C THR A 145 -13.70 -3.07 5.02
N ASN A 146 -13.99 -2.86 3.73
CA ASN A 146 -13.44 -3.60 2.60
C ASN A 146 -12.65 -2.66 1.66
N LEU A 147 -12.23 -1.50 2.20
CA LEU A 147 -11.50 -0.46 1.48
C LEU A 147 -12.19 0.02 0.20
N SER A 148 -13.53 0.08 0.21
CA SER A 148 -14.37 0.47 -0.94
C SER A 148 -14.25 -0.45 -2.16
N THR A 149 -14.14 -1.76 -1.93
CA THR A 149 -14.20 -2.80 -2.98
C THR A 149 -15.46 -3.65 -2.85
N THR A 150 -15.59 -4.70 -3.65
CA THR A 150 -16.64 -5.73 -3.49
C THR A 150 -16.24 -6.89 -2.57
N ALA A 151 -14.98 -6.94 -2.11
CA ALA A 151 -14.50 -7.99 -1.22
C ALA A 151 -15.22 -7.96 0.14
N THR A 152 -15.17 -9.09 0.86
CA THR A 152 -15.76 -9.20 2.20
C THR A 152 -15.10 -8.22 3.17
N ALA A 153 -15.91 -7.37 3.80
CA ALA A 153 -15.44 -6.42 4.80
C ALA A 153 -14.94 -7.12 6.07
N GLN A 154 -13.85 -6.61 6.62
CA GLN A 154 -13.26 -7.05 7.88
C GLN A 154 -13.48 -6.00 8.97
N GLU A 155 -13.65 -6.47 10.18
CA GLU A 155 -13.67 -5.63 11.38
C GLU A 155 -12.24 -5.46 11.91
N ILE A 156 -11.87 -4.23 12.19
CA ILE A 156 -10.58 -3.83 12.72
C ILE A 156 -10.84 -3.03 14.00
N THR A 157 -10.19 -3.42 15.08
CA THR A 157 -10.24 -2.73 16.36
C THR A 157 -8.91 -2.03 16.59
N ILE A 158 -8.98 -0.72 16.83
CA ILE A 158 -7.85 0.10 17.24
C ILE A 158 -8.04 0.43 18.72
N HIS A 159 -7.20 -0.14 19.57
CA HIS A 159 -7.24 0.07 20.99
C HIS A 159 -6.93 1.52 21.35
N GLY A 160 -7.66 2.01 22.36
CA GLY A 160 -7.46 3.32 22.94
C GLY A 160 -6.06 3.49 23.52
N ASP A 161 -5.59 4.73 23.52
CA ASP A 161 -4.41 5.16 24.26
C ASP A 161 -4.90 6.04 25.41
N PRO A 162 -5.14 5.48 26.62
CA PRO A 162 -5.61 6.26 27.78
C PRO A 162 -4.59 7.32 28.24
N GLY A 163 -3.42 7.39 27.59
CA GLY A 163 -2.30 8.19 28.00
C GLY A 163 -1.55 7.56 29.16
N ASN A 164 -0.37 8.09 29.47
CA ASN A 164 0.29 7.78 30.73
C ASN A 164 -0.59 8.27 31.87
N THR A 165 -1.01 7.37 32.75
CA THR A 165 -1.81 7.64 33.96
C THR A 165 -1.05 8.45 35.03
N GLY A 166 0.04 9.13 34.67
CA GLY A 166 0.90 9.86 35.60
C GLY A 166 1.79 8.96 36.46
N GLU A 167 1.58 7.64 36.45
CA GLU A 167 2.58 6.70 36.94
C GLU A 167 3.73 6.68 35.94
N ILE A 168 4.88 7.23 36.35
CA ILE A 168 6.15 6.94 35.69
C ILE A 168 6.36 5.45 35.92
N GLY A 169 5.87 4.63 34.99
CA GLY A 169 6.23 3.23 34.95
C GLY A 169 7.75 3.17 35.02
N THR A 170 8.28 2.36 35.94
CA THR A 170 9.72 2.17 36.09
C THR A 170 10.20 1.63 34.75
N LEU A 171 10.78 2.50 33.91
CA LEU A 171 11.32 2.07 32.64
C LEU A 171 12.40 1.03 32.96
N PRO A 172 12.43 -0.12 32.28
CA PRO A 172 13.51 -1.06 32.50
C PRO A 172 14.83 -0.37 32.18
N PHE A 173 15.88 -0.75 32.91
CA PHE A 173 17.23 -0.23 32.69
C PHE A 173 17.65 -0.34 31.22
N PHE A 174 17.23 -1.40 30.53
CA PHE A 174 17.53 -1.63 29.11
C PHE A 174 16.32 -2.20 28.36
N TRP A 175 16.09 -1.71 27.13
CA TRP A 175 15.25 -2.39 26.17
C TRP A 175 15.63 -2.05 24.72
N LYS A 176 15.30 -2.94 23.80
CA LYS A 176 15.45 -2.75 22.35
C LYS A 176 14.07 -2.73 21.69
N SER A 177 13.89 -1.84 20.72
CA SER A 177 12.68 -1.77 19.89
C SER A 177 13.04 -1.49 18.44
N GLY A 178 12.07 -1.63 17.53
CA GLY A 178 12.27 -1.29 16.12
C GLY A 178 10.95 -1.09 15.39
N ASP A 179 11.01 -0.37 14.27
CA ASP A 179 9.85 -0.10 13.41
C ASP A 179 10.24 0.11 11.94
N MET A 180 9.23 0.16 11.06
CA MET A 180 9.38 0.39 9.62
C MET A 180 8.79 1.73 9.18
N LEU A 181 8.75 2.72 10.08
CA LEU A 181 8.19 4.05 9.80
C LEU A 181 9.14 4.96 9.01
N GLY A 182 10.28 4.43 8.54
CA GLY A 182 11.27 5.13 7.74
C GLY A 182 11.15 4.83 6.24
N GLU A 183 12.29 4.99 5.55
CA GLU A 183 12.38 4.76 4.10
C GLU A 183 12.04 3.30 3.74
N LYS A 184 11.50 3.10 2.54
CA LYS A 184 11.21 1.78 2.00
C LYS A 184 12.45 0.86 2.09
N GLY A 185 12.23 -0.34 2.62
CA GLY A 185 13.28 -1.36 2.73
C GLY A 185 14.27 -1.13 3.87
N LYS A 186 14.08 -0.09 4.71
CA LYS A 186 14.87 0.15 5.91
C LYS A 186 14.06 -0.21 7.16
N VAL A 187 14.75 -0.73 8.17
CA VAL A 187 14.22 -0.96 9.52
C VAL A 187 14.96 -0.03 10.47
N ARG A 188 14.22 0.69 11.29
CA ARG A 188 14.80 1.50 12.38
C ARG A 188 14.88 0.62 13.61
N TRP A 189 16.04 0.62 14.26
CA TRP A 189 16.27 -0.06 15.53
C TRP A 189 16.65 0.97 16.58
N PHE A 190 16.07 0.84 17.76
CA PHE A 190 16.32 1.69 18.92
C PHE A 190 16.89 0.83 20.04
N VAL A 191 18.03 1.25 20.58
CA VAL A 191 18.70 0.61 21.70
C VAL A 191 18.64 1.61 22.85
N ASN A 192 17.80 1.33 23.84
CA ASN A 192 17.50 2.25 24.93
C ASN A 192 18.14 1.70 26.20
N ALA A 193 19.06 2.47 26.78
CA ALA A 193 19.79 2.09 27.99
C ALA A 193 19.81 3.25 28.98
N ASN A 194 19.61 2.93 30.26
CA ASN A 194 19.62 3.87 31.38
C ASN A 194 18.75 5.12 31.18
N MET A 195 17.53 4.91 30.70
CA MET A 195 16.60 6.02 30.43
C MET A 195 16.06 6.69 31.71
N THR A 196 16.18 6.00 32.85
CA THR A 196 15.95 6.51 34.21
C THR A 196 17.12 7.34 34.75
N LYS A 197 18.28 7.35 34.08
CA LYS A 197 19.51 8.06 34.47
C LYS A 197 20.04 7.65 35.85
N GLU A 198 19.96 6.35 36.15
CA GLU A 198 20.54 5.74 37.33
C GLU A 198 22.06 5.93 37.38
N GLU A 199 22.60 6.09 38.59
CA GLU A 199 24.04 6.17 38.84
C GLU A 199 24.70 4.81 38.61
N LEU A 200 25.82 4.79 37.89
CA LEU A 200 26.46 3.56 37.44
C LEU A 200 27.74 3.30 38.22
N SER A 201 27.90 2.08 38.72
CA SER A 201 29.13 1.61 39.37
C SER A 201 30.09 0.88 38.42
N SER A 202 29.68 0.67 37.16
CA SER A 202 30.44 -0.03 36.12
C SER A 202 29.96 0.35 34.71
N ASP A 203 30.74 -0.03 33.68
CA ASP A 203 30.44 0.26 32.28
C ASP A 203 29.19 -0.50 31.76
N ILE A 204 28.46 0.12 30.83
CA ILE A 204 27.38 -0.54 30.09
C ILE A 204 27.96 -1.16 28.82
N ILE A 205 27.96 -2.49 28.73
CA ILE A 205 28.44 -3.24 27.57
C ILE A 205 27.25 -3.88 26.84
N LEU A 206 27.08 -3.56 25.57
CA LEU A 206 26.00 -4.09 24.72
C LEU A 206 26.58 -4.83 23.51
N THR A 207 26.07 -6.02 23.25
CA THR A 207 26.39 -6.81 22.04
C THR A 207 25.08 -7.15 21.34
N ASP A 208 24.95 -6.73 20.08
CA ASP A 208 23.76 -6.95 19.26
C ASP A 208 24.13 -7.75 18.01
N THR A 209 23.28 -8.70 17.63
CA THR A 209 23.44 -9.52 16.43
C THR A 209 22.17 -9.42 15.61
N HIS A 210 22.27 -8.83 14.42
CA HIS A 210 21.13 -8.66 13.52
C HIS A 210 20.68 -9.99 12.93
N GLY A 211 19.36 -10.16 12.79
CA GLY A 211 18.77 -11.28 12.07
C GLY A 211 19.02 -11.22 10.55
N LEU A 212 18.77 -12.34 9.88
CA LEU A 212 18.90 -12.46 8.42
C LEU A 212 17.96 -11.50 7.67
N GLY A 213 18.34 -11.15 6.44
CA GLY A 213 17.52 -10.32 5.54
C GLY A 213 17.66 -8.80 5.75
N GLN A 214 18.57 -8.38 6.62
CA GLN A 214 18.90 -6.97 6.86
C GLN A 214 20.42 -6.79 6.89
N ASN A 215 20.90 -5.64 6.44
CA ASN A 215 22.29 -5.24 6.56
C ASN A 215 22.38 -3.97 7.42
N LEU A 216 23.35 -3.92 8.32
CA LEU A 216 23.58 -2.74 9.15
C LEU A 216 24.12 -1.59 8.30
N MET A 217 23.43 -0.46 8.35
CA MET A 217 23.90 0.79 7.74
C MET A 217 24.84 1.51 8.71
N HIS A 218 26.15 1.24 8.61
CA HIS A 218 27.15 1.74 9.56
C HIS A 218 27.21 3.26 9.75
N ASN A 219 26.72 4.04 8.79
CA ASN A 219 26.77 5.50 8.82
C ASN A 219 25.44 6.14 9.27
N HIS A 220 24.56 5.39 9.95
CA HIS A 220 23.22 5.86 10.34
C HIS A 220 22.96 5.72 11.86
N PHE A 221 24.03 5.70 12.66
CA PHE A 221 23.94 5.86 14.11
C PHE A 221 23.74 7.34 14.43
N ALA A 222 22.81 7.64 15.33
CA ALA A 222 22.46 8.98 15.79
C ALA A 222 22.66 9.09 17.30
#